data_AF-A0A445J9B6-F1
#
_entry.id   AF-A0A445J9B6-F1
#
_cell.length_a   1.000
_cell.length_b   1.000
_cell.length_c   1.000
_cell.angle_alpha   90.00
_cell.angle_beta   90.00
_cell.angle_gamma   90.00
#
_symmetry.space_group_name_H-M   'P 1'
#
loop_
_entity.id
_entity.type
_entity.pdbx_description
1 polymer ?
#
loop_
_entity_poly.entity_id
_entity_poly.type
_entity_poly.pdbx_seq_one_letter_code
_entity_poly.pdbx_strand_id
1 'polypeptide(L)'
;MSSLDLLLFSLSRAFCSPIAVFFQIQGCLICLTLALGWACAAYVRNREIKQMKDCMKNGNSFSFLCHDINELEHSYQVDLPRVTVIMPLKGFGEHNLHNWRSQITSLYGGPIEFLFVVESTEDPAYHAVSRLIAEFEDHVEAKVVVAGLSTTCSQKIHNQLVGVETMHKDSKYVLFLDDDVRLHPGSIGALTREMEKTPEIFIQTGYPLDLPSGSLGSYCIYEYHMPCSMGFATGGKTFFLWGGCMMMHADDFRQDRYGVVSGLKDGGYSDDMTLAAISGAHKRLITSPPVAVFPHPLASDLNFGRYWNYLRKQTFVLESYLTNVNWVMNRALFTTHCYLSWGFVAPYFMAMIHVAAALRFYYKGFSPEEIAYTSGGLSLVTFLAICTLVELLSMWNLTRIEVQLCNMLSPEAPQLSLASYNWCLVFIAMLVDNFLYPVSAFRSHFSQSINWSGIRYYLKDGKISKIERTPRSKDMGPVFTDLGGKHLYGKKGLPTRGSFLSSLSRSLAQWHQPKKFDN
;
A
#
# COMPACT_ATOMS: atom_id res chain seq x y z
N MET A 1 -16.23 22.24 -45.30
CA MET A 1 -15.82 21.72 -43.96
C MET A 1 -15.36 22.90 -43.12
N SER A 2 -15.66 22.94 -41.81
CA SER A 2 -15.08 23.96 -40.93
C SER A 2 -13.59 23.69 -40.67
N SER A 3 -12.81 24.69 -40.23
CA SER A 3 -11.38 24.49 -39.92
C SER A 3 -11.16 23.42 -38.84
N LEU A 4 -12.11 23.33 -37.88
CA LEU A 4 -12.10 22.33 -36.83
C LEU A 4 -12.37 20.92 -37.37
N ASP A 5 -13.30 20.77 -38.32
CA ASP A 5 -13.54 19.48 -38.96
C ASP A 5 -12.28 19.02 -39.74
N LEU A 6 -11.65 19.93 -40.49
CA LEU A 6 -10.42 19.63 -41.23
C LEU A 6 -9.28 19.19 -40.32
N LEU A 7 -9.07 19.89 -39.19
CA LEU A 7 -8.08 19.51 -38.19
C LEU A 7 -8.38 18.12 -37.62
N LEU A 8 -9.64 17.86 -37.25
CA LEU A 8 -10.05 16.60 -36.64
C LEU A 8 -9.86 15.41 -37.58
N PHE A 9 -10.26 15.52 -38.85
CA PHE A 9 -10.05 14.47 -39.84
C PHE A 9 -8.58 14.30 -40.21
N SER A 10 -7.81 15.38 -40.26
CA SER A 10 -6.36 15.33 -40.47
C SER A 10 -5.66 14.58 -39.33
N LEU A 11 -6.01 14.88 -38.08
CA LEU A 11 -5.49 14.18 -36.91
C LEU A 11 -5.90 12.71 -36.89
N SER A 12 -7.17 12.41 -37.13
CA SER A 12 -7.65 11.02 -37.21
C SER A 12 -6.89 10.23 -38.29
N ARG A 13 -6.63 10.84 -39.45
CA ARG A 13 -5.79 10.23 -40.51
C ARG A 13 -4.34 10.03 -40.06
N ALA A 14 -3.73 11.03 -39.41
CA ALA A 14 -2.37 10.92 -38.90
C ALA A 14 -2.24 9.82 -37.84
N PHE A 15 -3.27 9.59 -37.03
CA PHE A 15 -3.30 8.51 -36.05
C PHE A 15 -3.50 7.11 -36.63
N CYS A 16 -3.82 7.00 -37.92
CA CYS A 16 -3.77 5.74 -38.66
C CYS A 16 -2.39 5.47 -39.33
N SER A 17 -1.39 6.34 -39.11
CA SER A 17 -0.02 6.10 -39.61
C SER A 17 0.64 4.92 -38.86
N PRO A 18 1.64 4.23 -39.47
CA PRO A 18 2.29 3.08 -38.84
C PRO A 18 2.85 3.36 -37.44
N ILE A 19 3.42 4.56 -37.22
CA ILE A 19 3.98 4.97 -35.93
C ILE A 19 2.87 5.17 -34.88
N ALA A 20 1.76 5.80 -35.26
CA ALA A 20 0.64 6.00 -34.33
C ALA A 20 -0.05 4.69 -34.01
N VAL A 21 -0.24 3.81 -35.00
CA VAL A 21 -0.77 2.45 -34.80
C VAL A 21 0.13 1.65 -33.86
N PHE A 22 1.46 1.77 -33.97
CA PHE A 22 2.40 1.15 -33.03
C PHE A 22 2.12 1.57 -31.58
N PHE A 23 1.95 2.87 -31.30
CA PHE A 23 1.62 3.33 -29.95
C PHE A 23 0.24 2.86 -29.47
N GLN A 24 -0.76 2.80 -30.36
CA GLN A 24 -2.08 2.25 -30.03
C GLN A 24 -2.02 0.77 -29.67
N ILE A 25 -1.27 -0.03 -30.44
CA ILE A 25 -1.04 -1.45 -30.13
C ILE A 25 -0.26 -1.59 -28.82
N GLN A 26 0.75 -0.75 -28.59
CA GLN A 26 1.52 -0.76 -27.35
C GLN A 26 0.63 -0.59 -26.12
N GLY A 27 -0.27 0.40 -26.09
CA GLY A 27 -1.14 0.56 -24.92
C GLY A 27 -2.11 -0.60 -24.73
N CYS A 28 -2.60 -1.21 -25.82
CA CYS A 28 -3.38 -2.45 -25.72
C CYS A 28 -2.57 -3.59 -25.09
N LEU A 29 -1.29 -3.75 -25.47
CA LEU A 29 -0.41 -4.74 -24.87
C LEU A 29 -0.14 -4.44 -23.38
N ILE A 30 -0.04 -3.17 -22.99
CA ILE A 30 0.08 -2.76 -21.59
C ILE A 30 -1.18 -3.19 -20.81
N CYS A 31 -2.38 -2.86 -21.29
CA CYS A 31 -3.64 -3.29 -20.67
C CYS A 31 -3.71 -4.80 -20.48
N LEU A 32 -3.37 -5.57 -21.51
CA LEU A 32 -3.41 -7.04 -21.46
C LEU A 32 -2.35 -7.63 -20.52
N THR A 33 -1.18 -7.00 -20.42
CA THR A 33 -0.12 -7.41 -19.49
C THR A 33 -0.54 -7.18 -18.05
N LEU A 34 -1.13 -6.02 -17.74
CA LEU A 34 -1.70 -5.71 -16.43
C LEU A 34 -2.84 -6.68 -16.09
N ALA A 35 -3.74 -6.93 -17.04
CA ALA A 35 -4.83 -7.88 -16.88
C ALA A 35 -4.33 -9.29 -16.53
N LEU A 36 -3.30 -9.78 -17.22
CA LEU A 36 -2.71 -11.08 -16.95
C LEU A 36 -2.07 -11.13 -15.56
N GLY A 37 -1.30 -10.10 -15.20
CA GLY A 37 -0.63 -10.04 -13.91
C GLY A 37 -1.61 -10.01 -12.73
N TRP A 38 -2.70 -9.23 -12.82
CA TRP A 38 -3.76 -9.26 -11.80
C TRP A 38 -4.52 -10.58 -11.76
N ALA A 39 -4.71 -11.26 -12.89
CA ALA A 39 -5.31 -12.59 -12.90
C ALA A 39 -4.43 -13.63 -12.19
N CYS A 40 -3.11 -13.57 -12.39
CA CYS A 40 -2.14 -14.40 -11.67
C CYS A 40 -2.11 -14.09 -10.16
N ALA A 41 -2.08 -12.81 -9.78
CA ALA A 41 -2.16 -12.38 -8.39
C ALA A 41 -3.45 -12.88 -7.70
N ALA A 42 -4.58 -12.76 -8.41
CA ALA A 42 -5.88 -13.23 -7.96
C ALA A 42 -5.87 -14.76 -7.76
N TYR A 43 -5.23 -15.52 -8.65
CA TYR A 43 -5.09 -16.96 -8.51
C TYR A 43 -4.32 -17.35 -7.23
N VAL A 44 -3.20 -16.67 -6.94
CA VAL A 44 -2.39 -16.92 -5.73
C VAL A 44 -3.21 -16.68 -4.47
N ARG A 45 -3.88 -15.53 -4.34
CA ARG A 45 -4.68 -15.22 -3.14
C ARG A 45 -5.96 -16.07 -3.05
N ASN A 46 -6.54 -16.46 -4.17
CA ASN A 46 -7.69 -17.36 -4.16
C ASN A 46 -7.32 -18.79 -3.75
N ARG A 47 -6.08 -19.24 -4.01
CA ARG A 47 -5.56 -20.50 -3.50
C ARG A 47 -5.53 -20.50 -1.97
N GLU A 48 -5.06 -19.40 -1.38
CA GLU A 48 -5.05 -19.19 0.07
C GLU A 48 -6.47 -19.26 0.67
N ILE A 49 -7.42 -18.53 0.07
CA ILE A 49 -8.85 -18.58 0.47
C ILE A 49 -9.39 -20.01 0.44
N LYS A 50 -9.07 -20.80 -0.61
CA LYS A 50 -9.51 -22.19 -0.72
C LYS A 50 -8.91 -23.05 0.39
N GLN A 51 -7.62 -22.91 0.65
CA GLN A 51 -6.94 -23.64 1.73
C GLN A 51 -7.55 -23.33 3.09
N MET A 52 -7.80 -22.06 3.41
CA MET A 52 -8.48 -21.67 4.65
C MET A 52 -9.88 -22.28 4.75
N LYS A 53 -10.69 -22.22 3.68
CA LYS A 53 -12.03 -22.84 3.66
C LYS A 53 -11.99 -24.35 3.86
N ASP A 54 -11.02 -25.03 3.28
CA ASP A 54 -10.88 -26.47 3.41
C ASP A 54 -10.42 -26.85 4.83
N CYS A 55 -9.51 -26.08 5.44
CA CYS A 55 -9.17 -26.20 6.86
C CYS A 55 -10.40 -26.04 7.77
N MET A 56 -11.26 -25.05 7.51
CA MET A 56 -12.50 -24.84 8.27
C MET A 56 -13.46 -26.02 8.15
N LYS A 57 -13.65 -26.57 6.94
CA LYS A 57 -14.48 -27.77 6.73
C LYS A 57 -13.92 -28.99 7.46
N ASN A 58 -12.61 -29.08 7.60
CA ASN A 58 -11.92 -30.14 8.31
C ASN A 58 -11.86 -29.92 9.84
N GLY A 59 -12.57 -28.92 10.37
CA GLY A 59 -12.72 -28.67 11.81
C GLY A 59 -11.85 -27.56 12.38
N ASN A 60 -10.94 -26.95 11.59
CA ASN A 60 -10.12 -25.82 12.06
C ASN A 60 -10.88 -24.48 11.92
N SER A 61 -11.61 -24.11 12.97
CA SER A 61 -12.32 -22.82 13.03
C SER A 61 -11.39 -21.60 13.12
N PHE A 62 -10.10 -21.82 13.40
CA PHE A 62 -9.06 -20.79 13.52
C PHE A 62 -8.16 -20.69 12.29
N SER A 63 -8.66 -21.11 11.11
CA SER A 63 -7.90 -21.04 9.85
C SER A 63 -7.38 -19.64 9.48
N PHE A 64 -7.94 -18.59 10.08
CA PHE A 64 -7.49 -17.20 9.96
C PHE A 64 -6.23 -16.86 10.77
N LEU A 65 -5.82 -17.75 11.67
CA LEU A 65 -4.56 -17.67 12.43
C LEU A 65 -3.51 -18.62 11.85
N CYS A 66 -3.88 -19.88 11.65
CA CYS A 66 -2.98 -20.93 11.18
C CYS A 66 -3.73 -22.03 10.40
N HIS A 67 -3.04 -22.70 9.49
CA HIS A 67 -3.63 -23.80 8.72
C HIS A 67 -3.76 -25.08 9.55
N ASP A 68 -2.75 -25.38 10.35
CA ASP A 68 -2.75 -26.50 11.29
C ASP A 68 -3.17 -26.01 12.68
N ILE A 69 -4.30 -26.53 13.19
CA ILE A 69 -4.83 -26.14 14.50
C ILE A 69 -3.91 -26.58 15.65
N ASN A 70 -3.08 -27.60 15.45
CA ASN A 70 -2.13 -28.07 16.45
C ASN A 70 -1.03 -27.02 16.71
N GLU A 71 -0.80 -26.09 15.77
CA GLU A 71 0.10 -24.95 16.02
C GLU A 71 -0.40 -24.11 17.20
N LEU A 72 -1.69 -24.12 17.55
CA LEU A 72 -2.23 -23.36 18.68
C LEU A 72 -2.04 -24.07 20.03
N GLU A 73 -1.50 -25.29 20.05
CA GLU A 73 -1.20 -25.99 21.30
C GLU A 73 -0.12 -25.24 22.10
N HIS A 74 -0.24 -25.27 23.42
CA HIS A 74 0.71 -24.61 24.32
C HIS A 74 2.16 -25.07 24.07
N SER A 75 2.37 -26.36 23.81
CA SER A 75 3.69 -26.94 23.48
C SER A 75 4.35 -26.26 22.28
N TYR A 76 3.57 -25.84 21.29
CA TYR A 76 4.09 -25.13 20.12
C TYR A 76 4.28 -23.64 20.41
N GLN A 77 3.32 -23.02 21.11
CA GLN A 77 3.33 -21.59 21.38
C GLN A 77 4.47 -21.16 22.31
N VAL A 78 4.90 -21.99 23.26
CA VAL A 78 6.02 -21.66 24.16
C VAL A 78 7.38 -21.59 23.46
N ASP A 79 7.53 -22.26 22.33
CA ASP A 79 8.77 -22.28 21.54
C ASP A 79 8.82 -21.14 20.51
N LEU A 80 7.73 -20.35 20.40
CA LEU A 80 7.69 -19.21 19.49
C LEU A 80 8.68 -18.12 19.91
N PRO A 81 9.42 -17.55 18.93
CA PRO A 81 10.45 -16.56 19.24
C PRO A 81 9.86 -15.23 19.68
N ARG A 82 10.64 -14.45 20.43
CA ARG A 82 10.22 -13.08 20.77
C ARG A 82 10.25 -12.17 19.53
N VAL A 83 9.19 -11.38 19.35
CA VAL A 83 9.07 -10.37 18.30
C VAL A 83 8.93 -8.98 18.92
N THR A 84 9.68 -8.01 18.41
CA THR A 84 9.48 -6.60 18.73
C THR A 84 8.81 -5.88 17.57
N VAL A 85 7.68 -5.24 17.82
CA VAL A 85 6.96 -4.45 16.84
C VAL A 85 7.31 -2.98 17.02
N ILE A 86 7.82 -2.32 15.98
CA ILE A 86 8.18 -0.91 15.99
C ILE A 86 7.25 -0.14 15.05
N MET A 87 6.54 0.83 15.62
CA MET A 87 5.60 1.68 14.90
C MET A 87 6.10 3.13 14.94
N PRO A 88 6.77 3.61 13.87
CA PRO A 88 7.15 5.01 13.77
C PRO A 88 5.91 5.88 13.54
N LEU A 89 5.58 6.73 14.50
CA LEU A 89 4.38 7.57 14.47
C LEU A 89 4.70 9.03 14.11
N LYS A 90 3.77 9.67 13.38
CA LYS A 90 3.78 11.12 13.15
C LYS A 90 2.37 11.66 12.97
N GLY A 91 1.92 12.53 13.86
CA GLY A 91 0.57 13.11 13.77
C GLY A 91 -0.53 12.16 14.25
N PHE A 92 -1.78 12.52 14.00
CA PHE A 92 -2.92 11.71 14.42
C PHE A 92 -4.04 11.81 13.38
N GLY A 93 -4.30 10.69 12.68
CA GLY A 93 -5.33 10.57 11.64
C GLY A 93 -6.66 10.01 12.15
N GLU A 94 -7.68 10.08 11.28
CA GLU A 94 -9.04 9.60 11.54
C GLU A 94 -9.10 8.11 11.94
N HIS A 95 -8.24 7.28 11.33
CA HIS A 95 -8.28 5.81 11.50
C HIS A 95 -7.21 5.26 12.46
N ASN A 96 -6.26 6.10 12.89
CA ASN A 96 -5.07 5.68 13.65
C ASN A 96 -5.43 4.89 14.91
N LEU A 97 -6.36 5.38 15.74
CA LEU A 97 -6.70 4.69 17.00
C LEU A 97 -7.27 3.28 16.76
N HIS A 98 -8.06 3.08 15.70
CA HIS A 98 -8.59 1.77 15.34
C HIS A 98 -7.47 0.85 14.83
N ASN A 99 -6.59 1.38 13.98
CA ASN A 99 -5.44 0.65 13.45
C ASN A 99 -4.48 0.20 14.56
N TRP A 100 -4.08 1.12 15.44
CA TRP A 100 -3.20 0.83 16.57
C TRP A 100 -3.81 -0.22 17.50
N ARG A 101 -5.13 -0.16 17.73
CA ARG A 101 -5.84 -1.19 18.50
C ARG A 101 -5.72 -2.56 17.81
N SER A 102 -5.95 -2.63 16.49
CA SER A 102 -5.79 -3.88 15.73
C SER A 102 -4.37 -4.44 15.76
N GLN A 103 -3.36 -3.57 15.84
CA GLN A 103 -1.95 -3.96 15.91
C GLN A 103 -1.59 -4.55 17.28
N ILE A 104 -1.99 -3.90 18.38
CA ILE A 104 -1.65 -4.36 19.74
C ILE A 104 -2.47 -5.58 20.19
N THR A 105 -3.65 -5.79 19.63
CA THR A 105 -4.49 -6.98 19.92
C THR A 105 -4.21 -8.14 18.95
N SER A 106 -2.97 -8.26 18.47
CA SER A 106 -2.53 -9.40 17.65
C SER A 106 -2.66 -10.70 18.44
N LEU A 107 -3.08 -11.79 17.76
CA LEU A 107 -3.21 -13.13 18.33
C LEU A 107 -1.95 -13.97 18.06
N TYR A 108 -0.80 -13.42 18.46
CA TYR A 108 0.48 -14.12 18.44
C TYR A 108 0.77 -14.67 19.84
N GLY A 109 1.00 -15.98 19.99
CA GLY A 109 1.19 -16.58 21.32
C GLY A 109 2.63 -16.62 21.82
N GLY A 110 3.61 -16.20 21.01
CA GLY A 110 4.98 -15.97 21.47
C GLY A 110 5.14 -14.63 22.21
N PRO A 111 6.28 -14.39 22.87
CA PRO A 111 6.53 -13.12 23.55
C PRO A 111 6.56 -11.96 22.56
N ILE A 112 5.84 -10.89 22.85
CA ILE A 112 5.72 -9.73 21.96
C ILE A 112 5.78 -8.43 22.73
N GLU A 113 6.53 -7.46 22.23
CA GLU A 113 6.50 -6.08 22.71
C GLU A 113 6.17 -5.10 21.58
N PHE A 114 5.52 -3.98 21.93
CA PHE A 114 5.13 -2.93 21.00
C PHE A 114 5.79 -1.60 21.38
N LEU A 115 6.59 -1.07 20.47
CA LEU A 115 7.30 0.19 20.60
C LEU A 115 6.67 1.23 19.67
N PHE A 116 5.92 2.16 20.26
CA PHE A 116 5.38 3.30 19.54
C PHE A 116 6.36 4.45 19.58
N VAL A 117 6.97 4.78 18.45
CA VAL A 117 8.11 5.71 18.42
C VAL A 117 7.70 7.04 17.81
N VAL A 118 7.75 8.10 18.61
CA VAL A 118 7.44 9.48 18.20
C VAL A 118 8.71 10.34 18.17
N GLU A 119 8.67 11.42 17.39
CA GLU A 119 9.73 12.43 17.38
C GLU A 119 9.86 13.15 18.74
N SER A 120 8.73 13.50 19.37
CA SER A 120 8.68 14.33 20.58
C SER A 120 7.38 14.11 21.36
N THR A 121 7.33 14.57 22.61
CA THR A 121 6.12 14.55 23.44
C THR A 121 5.02 15.49 22.93
N GLU A 122 5.40 16.46 22.08
CA GLU A 122 4.48 17.39 21.45
C GLU A 122 3.80 16.79 20.20
N ASP A 123 4.24 15.61 19.73
CA ASP A 123 3.60 14.95 18.61
C ASP A 123 2.14 14.57 18.97
N PRO A 124 1.13 14.86 18.11
CA PRO A 124 -0.26 14.53 18.41
C PRO A 124 -0.51 13.04 18.66
N ALA A 125 0.34 12.17 18.11
CA ALA A 125 0.30 10.74 18.38
C ALA A 125 0.53 10.41 19.85
N TYR A 126 1.45 11.13 20.53
CA TYR A 126 1.97 10.78 21.85
C TYR A 126 0.85 10.57 22.87
N HIS A 127 0.00 11.58 23.08
CA HIS A 127 -1.08 11.47 24.06
C HIS A 127 -2.17 10.46 23.67
N ALA A 128 -2.42 10.27 22.37
CA ALA A 128 -3.42 9.32 21.91
C ALA A 128 -2.95 7.88 22.17
N VAL A 129 -1.68 7.58 21.86
CA VAL A 129 -1.11 6.26 22.07
C VAL A 129 -0.85 5.96 23.54
N SER A 130 -0.44 6.94 24.36
CA SER A 130 -0.31 6.74 25.82
C SER A 130 -1.62 6.33 26.46
N ARG A 131 -2.76 6.92 26.04
CA ARG A 131 -4.08 6.51 26.52
C ARG A 131 -4.44 5.11 26.07
N LEU A 132 -4.15 4.76 24.81
CA LEU A 132 -4.39 3.41 24.29
C LEU A 132 -3.59 2.37 25.10
N ILE A 133 -2.31 2.62 25.37
CA ILE A 133 -1.47 1.70 26.16
C ILE A 133 -2.04 1.52 27.58
N ALA A 134 -2.46 2.61 28.23
CA ALA A 134 -3.08 2.53 29.56
C ALA A 134 -4.38 1.70 29.58
N GLU A 135 -5.12 1.60 28.47
CA GLU A 135 -6.29 0.70 28.36
C GLU A 135 -5.90 -0.80 28.33
N PHE A 136 -4.64 -1.13 28.06
CA PHE A 136 -4.14 -2.50 27.87
C PHE A 136 -2.90 -2.83 28.72
N GLU A 137 -2.57 -2.03 29.73
CA GLU A 137 -1.33 -2.14 30.52
C GLU A 137 -1.14 -3.52 31.17
N ASP A 138 -2.22 -4.16 31.61
CA ASP A 138 -2.19 -5.50 32.21
C ASP A 138 -2.18 -6.66 31.19
N HIS A 139 -2.27 -6.37 29.90
CA HIS A 139 -2.49 -7.36 28.85
C HIS A 139 -1.44 -7.35 27.75
N VAL A 140 -0.77 -6.22 27.52
CA VAL A 140 0.17 -6.04 26.41
C VAL A 140 1.43 -5.34 26.89
N GLU A 141 2.60 -5.88 26.52
CA GLU A 141 3.89 -5.22 26.70
C GLU A 141 4.02 -4.09 25.65
N ALA A 142 3.60 -2.87 25.99
CA ALA A 142 3.65 -1.73 25.08
C ALA A 142 4.19 -0.47 25.76
N LYS A 143 5.00 0.32 25.03
CA LYS A 143 5.52 1.60 25.53
C LYS A 143 5.72 2.61 24.41
N VAL A 144 5.73 3.88 24.81
CA VAL A 144 6.05 5.01 23.93
C VAL A 144 7.53 5.33 24.04
N VAL A 145 8.21 5.50 22.91
CA VAL A 145 9.62 5.90 22.83
C VAL A 145 9.72 7.25 22.14
N VAL A 146 10.46 8.18 22.73
CA VAL A 146 10.71 9.51 22.15
C VAL A 146 12.09 9.49 21.48
N ALA A 147 12.10 9.52 20.15
CA ALA A 147 13.32 9.37 19.36
C ALA A 147 14.10 10.68 19.16
N GLY A 148 13.47 11.83 19.36
CA GLY A 148 14.06 13.11 19.02
C GLY A 148 14.10 13.37 17.51
N LEU A 149 14.87 14.38 17.11
CA LEU A 149 14.89 14.88 15.73
C LEU A 149 15.92 14.14 14.88
N SER A 150 15.51 13.71 13.69
CA SER A 150 16.44 13.21 12.68
C SER A 150 17.36 14.32 12.14
N THR A 151 18.58 13.95 11.78
CA THR A 151 19.59 14.88 11.22
C THR A 151 20.14 14.41 9.88
N THR A 152 20.29 13.10 9.69
CA THR A 152 20.93 12.49 8.51
C THR A 152 19.97 11.65 7.66
N CYS A 153 18.82 11.26 8.20
CA CYS A 153 17.82 10.43 7.51
C CYS A 153 16.40 11.00 7.70
N SER A 154 15.40 10.35 7.08
CA SER A 154 14.01 10.73 7.29
C SER A 154 13.58 10.51 8.74
N GLN A 155 12.60 11.27 9.22
CA GLN A 155 12.13 11.12 10.59
C GLN A 155 11.54 9.73 10.85
N LYS A 156 10.92 9.10 9.83
CA LYS A 156 10.44 7.71 9.92
C LYS A 156 11.60 6.74 10.19
N ILE A 157 12.67 6.82 9.39
CA ILE A 157 13.86 5.97 9.57
C ILE A 157 14.51 6.21 10.92
N HIS A 158 14.65 7.47 11.33
CA HIS A 158 15.22 7.81 12.65
C HIS A 158 14.42 7.18 13.80
N ASN A 159 13.09 7.27 13.74
CA ASN A 159 12.21 6.62 14.71
C ASN A 159 12.36 5.08 14.69
N GLN A 160 12.47 4.47 13.51
CA GLN A 160 12.71 3.03 13.38
C GLN A 160 14.04 2.63 14.03
N LEU A 161 15.12 3.37 13.78
CA LEU A 161 16.45 3.08 14.33
C LEU A 161 16.49 3.25 15.86
N VAL A 162 15.87 4.28 16.42
CA VAL A 162 15.77 4.42 17.89
C VAL A 162 14.90 3.33 18.50
N GLY A 163 13.83 2.91 17.81
CA GLY A 163 13.03 1.75 18.22
C GLY A 163 13.88 0.47 18.29
N VAL A 164 14.74 0.25 17.29
CA VAL A 164 15.68 -0.87 17.24
C VAL A 164 16.70 -0.81 18.38
N GLU A 165 17.22 0.38 18.72
CA GLU A 165 18.12 0.56 19.86
C GLU A 165 17.44 0.25 21.20
N THR A 166 16.12 0.44 21.28
CA THR A 166 15.30 0.23 22.49
C THR A 166 14.68 -1.17 22.57
N MET A 167 14.79 -1.96 21.49
CA MET A 167 14.24 -3.30 21.37
C MET A 167 14.77 -4.23 22.46
N HIS A 168 13.89 -5.12 22.93
CA HIS A 168 14.22 -6.16 23.88
C HIS A 168 15.39 -7.01 23.38
N LYS A 169 16.35 -7.27 24.28
CA LYS A 169 17.60 -7.99 23.97
C LYS A 169 17.38 -9.41 23.42
N ASP A 170 16.30 -10.05 23.83
CA ASP A 170 15.96 -11.44 23.45
C ASP A 170 15.09 -11.53 22.19
N SER A 171 14.73 -10.39 21.58
CA SER A 171 13.95 -10.41 20.33
C SER A 171 14.75 -11.06 19.22
N LYS A 172 14.16 -12.05 18.56
CA LYS A 172 14.73 -12.73 17.38
C LYS A 172 14.39 -11.96 16.11
N TYR A 173 13.18 -11.41 16.06
CA TYR A 173 12.67 -10.63 14.94
C TYR A 173 12.23 -9.25 15.36
N VAL A 174 12.36 -8.32 14.41
CA VAL A 174 11.80 -6.98 14.48
C VAL A 174 10.79 -6.81 13.35
N LEU A 175 9.62 -6.25 13.66
CA LEU A 175 8.56 -5.97 12.71
C LEU A 175 8.30 -4.46 12.69
N PHE A 176 8.55 -3.82 11.56
CA PHE A 176 8.16 -2.43 11.33
C PHE A 176 6.76 -2.37 10.74
N LEU A 177 5.89 -1.53 11.30
CA LEU A 177 4.52 -1.31 10.80
C LEU A 177 4.24 0.18 10.63
N ASP A 178 3.62 0.54 9.51
CA ASP A 178 3.01 1.86 9.36
C ASP A 178 1.78 2.00 10.27
N ASP A 179 1.44 3.25 10.58
CA ASP A 179 0.43 3.59 11.57
C ASP A 179 -1.00 3.70 10.98
N ASP A 180 -1.13 3.56 9.66
CA ASP A 180 -2.34 3.79 8.87
C ASP A 180 -2.99 2.52 8.31
N VAL A 181 -2.42 1.33 8.54
CA VAL A 181 -3.02 0.04 8.12
C VAL A 181 -3.64 -0.76 9.24
N ARG A 182 -4.70 -1.50 8.92
CA ARG A 182 -5.35 -2.44 9.86
C ARG A 182 -4.68 -3.80 9.78
N LEU A 183 -4.10 -4.25 10.89
CA LEU A 183 -3.45 -5.56 10.96
C LEU A 183 -4.50 -6.68 11.16
N HIS A 184 -4.28 -7.84 10.56
CA HIS A 184 -5.09 -9.03 10.85
C HIS A 184 -4.61 -9.72 12.13
N PRO A 185 -5.50 -10.34 12.94
CA PRO A 185 -5.12 -11.00 14.19
C PRO A 185 -3.95 -11.99 14.08
N GLY A 186 -3.88 -12.77 12.99
CA GLY A 186 -2.82 -13.77 12.77
C GLY A 186 -1.56 -13.25 12.07
N SER A 187 -1.47 -11.96 11.74
CA SER A 187 -0.43 -11.45 10.82
C SER A 187 0.99 -11.69 11.33
N ILE A 188 1.23 -11.38 12.60
CA ILE A 188 2.56 -11.51 13.22
C ILE A 188 2.96 -12.98 13.28
N GLY A 189 2.03 -13.87 13.64
CA GLY A 189 2.26 -15.32 13.63
C GLY A 189 2.55 -15.85 12.22
N ALA A 190 1.79 -15.41 11.21
CA ALA A 190 1.99 -15.84 9.83
C ALA A 190 3.37 -15.42 9.28
N LEU A 191 3.80 -14.18 9.53
CA LEU A 191 5.14 -13.71 9.16
C LEU A 191 6.20 -14.50 9.94
N THR A 192 6.06 -14.62 11.26
CA THR A 192 7.05 -15.30 12.09
C THR A 192 7.25 -16.76 11.67
N ARG A 193 6.16 -17.48 11.36
CA ARG A 193 6.20 -18.86 10.88
C ARG A 193 7.00 -19.00 9.59
N GLU A 194 6.84 -18.08 8.65
CA GLU A 194 7.60 -18.12 7.39
C GLU A 194 9.07 -17.79 7.61
N MET A 195 9.42 -16.86 8.51
CA MET A 195 10.80 -16.61 8.93
C MET A 195 11.44 -17.85 9.59
N GLU A 196 10.72 -18.55 10.48
CA GLU A 196 11.22 -19.77 11.13
C GLU A 196 11.42 -20.91 10.13
N LYS A 197 10.48 -21.07 9.20
CA LYS A 197 10.55 -22.09 8.15
C LYS A 197 11.69 -21.85 7.15
N THR A 198 12.01 -20.57 6.91
CA THR A 198 12.94 -20.14 5.87
C THR A 198 13.90 -19.08 6.42
N PRO A 199 14.89 -19.45 7.26
CA PRO A 199 15.76 -18.49 7.95
C PRO A 199 16.67 -17.65 7.05
N GLU A 200 16.76 -17.97 5.75
CA GLU A 200 17.47 -17.16 4.76
C GLU A 200 16.69 -15.93 4.30
N ILE A 201 15.40 -15.83 4.62
CA ILE A 201 14.61 -14.64 4.36
C ILE A 201 15.25 -13.46 5.08
N PHE A 202 15.56 -12.42 4.31
CA PHE A 202 16.11 -11.19 4.86
C PHE A 202 15.01 -10.22 5.26
N ILE A 203 13.96 -10.12 4.44
CA ILE A 203 12.80 -9.27 4.73
C ILE A 203 11.53 -9.98 4.29
N GLN A 204 10.52 -10.00 5.16
CA GLN A 204 9.15 -10.23 4.75
C GLN A 204 8.37 -8.95 4.71
N THR A 205 7.57 -8.78 3.66
CA THR A 205 6.77 -7.59 3.44
C THR A 205 5.30 -7.93 3.26
N GLY A 206 4.44 -6.95 3.49
CA GLY A 206 3.04 -7.02 3.07
C GLY A 206 2.69 -6.03 1.97
N TYR A 207 1.39 -5.85 1.76
CA TYR A 207 0.81 -4.92 0.78
C TYR A 207 -0.42 -4.21 1.35
N PRO A 208 -0.57 -2.88 1.15
CA PRO A 208 -1.77 -2.16 1.55
C PRO A 208 -2.88 -2.35 0.52
N LEU A 209 -4.01 -2.92 0.93
CA LEU A 209 -5.25 -2.90 0.16
C LEU A 209 -5.96 -1.57 0.39
N ASP A 210 -5.76 -0.64 -0.54
CA ASP A 210 -6.41 0.66 -0.48
C ASP A 210 -7.94 0.54 -0.62
N LEU A 211 -8.64 1.25 0.26
CA LEU A 211 -10.10 1.37 0.25
C LEU A 211 -10.47 2.82 -0.07
N PRO A 212 -10.78 3.15 -1.35
CA PRO A 212 -11.14 4.50 -1.76
C PRO A 212 -12.38 5.02 -1.06
N SER A 213 -12.30 6.28 -0.63
CA SER A 213 -13.37 7.01 0.03
C SER A 213 -14.43 7.62 -0.91
N GLY A 214 -14.24 7.51 -2.23
CA GLY A 214 -15.15 8.04 -3.24
C GLY A 214 -14.66 9.30 -3.98
N SER A 215 -13.58 9.93 -3.51
CA SER A 215 -12.94 11.05 -4.22
C SER A 215 -12.07 10.57 -5.39
N LEU A 216 -11.89 11.39 -6.44
CA LEU A 216 -10.96 11.05 -7.52
C LEU A 216 -9.53 10.84 -7.02
N GLY A 217 -9.07 11.64 -6.05
CA GLY A 217 -7.74 11.50 -5.45
C GLY A 217 -7.53 10.17 -4.74
N SER A 218 -8.54 9.66 -4.02
CA SER A 218 -8.45 8.34 -3.39
C SER A 218 -8.46 7.20 -4.39
N TYR A 219 -9.20 7.32 -5.50
CA TYR A 219 -9.08 6.36 -6.60
C TYR A 219 -7.70 6.42 -7.27
N CYS A 220 -7.10 7.60 -7.46
CA CYS A 220 -5.75 7.68 -8.04
C CYS A 220 -4.69 7.00 -7.16
N ILE A 221 -4.81 7.08 -5.83
CA ILE A 221 -3.92 6.35 -4.90
C ILE A 221 -4.10 4.83 -5.05
N TYR A 222 -5.36 4.37 -5.04
CA TYR A 222 -5.69 2.97 -5.28
C TYR A 222 -5.12 2.47 -6.61
N GLU A 223 -5.31 3.22 -7.70
CA GLU A 223 -4.78 2.88 -9.02
C GLU A 223 -3.25 2.84 -9.04
N TYR A 224 -2.58 3.75 -8.35
CA TYR A 224 -1.13 3.75 -8.25
C TYR A 224 -0.59 2.46 -7.61
N HIS A 225 -1.25 1.96 -6.55
CA HIS A 225 -0.82 0.73 -5.89
C HIS A 225 -1.26 -0.56 -6.61
N MET A 226 -2.34 -0.53 -7.41
CA MET A 226 -2.86 -1.74 -8.07
C MET A 226 -1.82 -2.47 -8.92
N PRO A 227 -1.00 -1.84 -9.77
CA PRO A 227 0.09 -2.54 -10.47
C PRO A 227 1.13 -3.15 -9.53
N CYS A 228 1.44 -2.51 -8.40
CA CYS A 228 2.36 -3.04 -7.40
C CYS A 228 1.83 -4.32 -6.73
N SER A 229 0.51 -4.48 -6.58
CA SER A 229 -0.11 -5.69 -6.00
C SER A 229 0.37 -6.99 -6.65
N MET A 230 0.66 -6.97 -7.95
CA MET A 230 1.17 -8.12 -8.72
C MET A 230 2.50 -8.62 -8.15
N GLY A 231 3.38 -7.71 -7.73
CA GLY A 231 4.67 -8.01 -7.13
C GLY A 231 4.57 -8.56 -5.71
N PHE A 232 3.51 -8.24 -4.98
CA PHE A 232 3.28 -8.73 -3.61
C PHE A 232 2.45 -10.02 -3.56
N ALA A 233 1.78 -10.37 -4.66
CA ALA A 233 0.93 -11.55 -4.78
C ALA A 233 1.61 -12.69 -5.58
N THR A 234 2.92 -12.86 -5.44
CA THR A 234 3.69 -13.94 -6.09
C THR A 234 3.64 -15.26 -5.35
N GLY A 235 3.16 -15.25 -4.10
CA GLY A 235 3.11 -16.44 -3.23
C GLY A 235 4.46 -16.79 -2.62
N GLY A 236 5.35 -15.81 -2.46
CA GLY A 236 6.69 -16.01 -1.91
C GLY A 236 7.64 -14.91 -2.33
N LYS A 237 8.74 -15.28 -3.01
CA LYS A 237 9.81 -14.38 -3.41
C LYS A 237 9.30 -13.17 -4.20
N THR A 238 9.81 -12.00 -3.86
CA THR A 238 9.53 -10.74 -4.57
C THR A 238 10.78 -9.85 -4.63
N PHE A 239 10.71 -8.82 -5.47
CA PHE A 239 11.65 -7.70 -5.50
C PHE A 239 11.03 -6.39 -4.98
N PHE A 240 9.72 -6.42 -4.72
CA PHE A 240 9.00 -5.28 -4.17
C PHE A 240 9.09 -5.32 -2.65
N LEU A 241 9.21 -4.14 -2.06
CA LEU A 241 9.24 -3.94 -0.63
C LEU A 241 8.33 -2.75 -0.33
N TRP A 242 7.47 -2.88 0.67
CA TRP A 242 6.63 -1.79 1.13
C TRP A 242 6.99 -1.47 2.57
N GLY A 243 7.37 -0.21 2.81
CA GLY A 243 7.84 0.24 4.11
C GLY A 243 6.81 0.20 5.25
N GLY A 244 5.55 -0.16 4.99
CA GLY A 244 4.49 -0.21 5.99
C GLY A 244 4.27 -1.57 6.65
N CYS A 245 4.95 -2.62 6.19
CA CYS A 245 5.05 -3.87 6.92
C CYS A 245 6.33 -4.58 6.52
N MET A 246 7.31 -4.65 7.43
CA MET A 246 8.62 -5.28 7.18
C MET A 246 9.08 -6.09 8.40
N MET A 247 9.10 -7.41 8.30
CA MET A 247 9.69 -8.29 9.32
C MET A 247 11.12 -8.67 8.93
N MET A 248 12.06 -8.55 9.86
CA MET A 248 13.49 -8.78 9.66
C MET A 248 14.12 -9.43 10.88
N HIS A 249 15.32 -10.01 10.71
CA HIS A 249 16.11 -10.51 11.84
C HIS A 249 16.60 -9.34 12.71
N ALA A 250 16.40 -9.44 14.02
CA ALA A 250 16.88 -8.45 14.98
C ALA A 250 18.42 -8.29 14.91
N ASP A 251 19.14 -9.38 14.67
CA ASP A 251 20.60 -9.39 14.57
C ASP A 251 21.15 -8.63 13.37
N ASP A 252 20.38 -8.51 12.28
CA ASP A 252 20.81 -7.72 11.12
C ASP A 252 20.96 -6.24 11.50
N PHE A 253 20.14 -5.78 12.44
CA PHE A 253 20.27 -4.44 13.00
C PHE A 253 21.32 -4.36 14.10
N ARG A 254 21.31 -5.27 15.09
CA ARG A 254 22.25 -5.22 16.23
C ARG A 254 23.72 -5.26 15.81
N GLN A 255 24.01 -5.99 14.73
CA GLN A 255 25.36 -6.19 14.22
C GLN A 255 25.65 -5.37 12.95
N ASP A 256 24.73 -4.48 12.54
CA ASP A 256 24.78 -3.74 11.27
C ASP A 256 25.15 -4.64 10.08
N ARG A 257 24.55 -5.84 10.01
CA ARG A 257 24.84 -6.78 8.92
C ARG A 257 24.40 -6.17 7.62
N TYR A 258 25.22 -6.37 6.58
CA TYR A 258 24.99 -5.82 5.25
C TYR A 258 24.91 -4.28 5.20
N GLY A 259 25.26 -3.59 6.28
CA GLY A 259 25.13 -2.14 6.40
C GLY A 259 23.68 -1.65 6.48
N VAL A 260 22.78 -2.43 7.10
CA VAL A 260 21.36 -2.05 7.29
C VAL A 260 21.23 -0.76 8.10
N VAL A 261 21.87 -0.68 9.26
CA VAL A 261 21.81 0.49 10.15
C VAL A 261 22.56 1.65 9.53
N SER A 262 23.79 1.43 9.07
CA SER A 262 24.61 2.49 8.45
C SER A 262 23.94 3.04 7.18
N GLY A 263 23.42 2.17 6.30
CA GLY A 263 22.71 2.57 5.10
C GLY A 263 21.46 3.41 5.38
N LEU A 264 20.64 3.00 6.34
CA LEU A 264 19.46 3.76 6.76
C LEU A 264 19.83 5.11 7.41
N LYS A 265 20.85 5.10 8.28
CA LYS A 265 21.30 6.28 9.04
C LYS A 265 22.00 7.32 8.15
N ASP A 266 22.80 6.90 7.18
CA ASP A 266 23.70 7.77 6.41
C ASP A 266 23.06 8.31 5.12
N GLY A 267 21.92 8.99 5.26
CA GLY A 267 21.28 9.72 4.16
C GLY A 267 19.92 9.20 3.70
N GLY A 268 19.43 8.08 4.25
CA GLY A 268 18.23 7.40 3.78
C GLY A 268 16.95 8.24 3.89
N TYR A 269 16.19 8.36 2.79
CA TYR A 269 14.84 8.94 2.81
C TYR A 269 13.75 7.86 2.86
N SER A 270 13.85 6.84 2.00
CA SER A 270 12.90 5.73 1.90
C SER A 270 13.51 4.47 2.50
N ASP A 271 12.91 3.95 3.57
CA ASP A 271 13.35 2.72 4.24
C ASP A 271 13.27 1.53 3.28
N ASP A 272 12.14 1.36 2.61
CA ASP A 272 11.91 0.30 1.63
C ASP A 272 12.88 0.31 0.44
N MET A 273 13.06 1.43 -0.26
CA MET A 273 13.99 1.49 -1.40
C MET A 273 15.44 1.27 -0.94
N THR A 274 15.79 1.75 0.25
CA THR A 274 17.11 1.54 0.84
C THR A 274 17.35 0.06 1.15
N LEU A 275 16.40 -0.58 1.83
CA LEU A 275 16.47 -1.99 2.20
C LEU A 275 16.38 -2.93 1.00
N ALA A 276 15.57 -2.60 -0.01
CA ALA A 276 15.50 -3.33 -1.28
C ALA A 276 16.85 -3.28 -2.01
N ALA A 277 17.52 -2.12 -2.01
CA ALA A 277 18.85 -1.98 -2.60
C ALA A 277 19.93 -2.77 -1.86
N ILE A 278 19.90 -2.76 -0.51
CA ILE A 278 20.79 -3.59 0.32
C ILE A 278 20.54 -5.07 0.02
N SER A 279 19.28 -5.49 -0.05
CA SER A 279 18.92 -6.86 -0.40
C SER A 279 19.45 -7.25 -1.78
N GLY A 280 19.32 -6.38 -2.79
CA GLY A 280 19.84 -6.60 -4.13
C GLY A 280 21.37 -6.71 -4.16
N ALA A 281 22.07 -5.80 -3.47
CA ALA A 281 23.54 -5.77 -3.41
C ALA A 281 24.11 -7.03 -2.76
N HIS A 282 23.44 -7.55 -1.72
CA HIS A 282 23.86 -8.73 -0.98
C HIS A 282 23.14 -10.03 -1.42
N LYS A 283 22.36 -9.98 -2.51
CA LYS A 283 21.58 -11.10 -3.07
C LYS A 283 20.71 -11.81 -2.02
N ARG A 284 20.13 -11.03 -1.11
CA ARG A 284 19.27 -11.51 -0.04
C ARG A 284 17.82 -11.67 -0.51
N LEU A 285 17.09 -12.51 0.20
CA LEU A 285 15.73 -12.91 -0.17
C LEU A 285 14.68 -11.98 0.47
N ILE A 286 13.83 -11.39 -0.36
CA ILE A 286 12.60 -10.71 0.07
C ILE A 286 11.41 -11.61 -0.27
N THR A 287 10.48 -11.78 0.67
CA THR A 287 9.24 -12.53 0.43
C THR A 287 8.00 -11.75 0.86
N SER A 288 6.86 -12.08 0.25
CA SER A 288 5.55 -11.53 0.58
C SER A 288 4.54 -12.68 0.69
N PRO A 289 4.16 -13.10 1.90
CA PRO A 289 3.15 -14.14 2.08
C PRO A 289 1.79 -13.73 1.52
N PRO A 290 0.98 -14.65 0.93
CA PRO A 290 -0.34 -14.33 0.38
C PRO A 290 -1.30 -13.66 1.36
N VAL A 291 -1.18 -13.98 2.65
CA VAL A 291 -2.00 -13.43 3.74
C VAL A 291 -1.58 -12.03 4.21
N ALA A 292 -0.41 -11.54 3.78
CA ALA A 292 0.13 -10.24 4.16
C ALA A 292 -0.46 -9.10 3.31
N VAL A 293 -1.79 -9.00 3.27
CA VAL A 293 -2.55 -7.92 2.65
C VAL A 293 -3.33 -7.18 3.73
N PHE A 294 -3.18 -5.86 3.84
CA PHE A 294 -3.74 -5.11 4.97
C PHE A 294 -4.73 -4.04 4.49
N PRO A 295 -5.96 -4.01 5.03
CA PRO A 295 -6.92 -2.96 4.71
C PRO A 295 -6.38 -1.57 5.07
N HIS A 296 -6.42 -0.67 4.09
CA HIS A 296 -5.91 0.69 4.20
C HIS A 296 -7.00 1.70 3.78
N PRO A 297 -7.81 2.19 4.72
CA PRO A 297 -8.85 3.18 4.43
C PRO A 297 -8.25 4.54 4.07
N LEU A 298 -8.55 5.04 2.87
CA LEU A 298 -8.06 6.32 2.39
C LEU A 298 -8.96 7.47 2.90
N ALA A 299 -8.35 8.62 3.21
CA ALA A 299 -9.08 9.79 3.68
C ALA A 299 -10.23 10.23 2.74
N SER A 300 -11.33 10.68 3.35
CA SER A 300 -12.52 11.18 2.65
C SER A 300 -12.32 12.55 1.98
N ASP A 301 -11.35 13.33 2.43
CA ASP A 301 -11.14 14.73 2.00
C ASP A 301 -9.87 14.93 1.14
N LEU A 302 -9.49 13.90 0.36
CA LEU A 302 -8.33 13.96 -0.55
C LEU A 302 -8.58 14.89 -1.75
N ASN A 303 -8.19 16.16 -1.60
CA ASN A 303 -8.15 17.12 -2.69
C ASN A 303 -6.92 16.91 -3.60
N PHE A 304 -6.92 17.57 -4.76
CA PHE A 304 -5.83 17.47 -5.74
C PHE A 304 -4.46 17.83 -5.16
N GLY A 305 -4.36 18.83 -4.29
CA GLY A 305 -3.07 19.23 -3.69
C GLY A 305 -2.47 18.14 -2.79
N ARG A 306 -3.31 17.45 -2.00
CA ARG A 306 -2.88 16.32 -1.16
C ARG A 306 -2.48 15.11 -2.00
N TYR A 307 -3.31 14.76 -2.99
CA TYR A 307 -2.97 13.70 -3.93
C TYR A 307 -1.68 14.00 -4.72
N TRP A 308 -1.53 15.24 -5.22
CA TRP A 308 -0.29 15.66 -5.88
C TRP A 308 0.91 15.52 -4.94
N ASN A 309 0.79 15.95 -3.68
CA ASN A 309 1.87 15.75 -2.71
C ASN A 309 2.18 14.26 -2.52
N TYR A 310 1.16 13.39 -2.40
CA TYR A 310 1.33 11.94 -2.35
C TYR A 310 2.08 11.39 -3.58
N LEU A 311 1.63 11.68 -4.80
CA LEU A 311 2.28 11.22 -6.04
C LEU A 311 3.72 11.75 -6.17
N ARG A 312 3.96 12.97 -5.67
CA ARG A 312 5.30 13.56 -5.58
C ARG A 312 6.20 12.74 -4.66
N LYS A 313 5.69 12.22 -3.55
CA LYS A 313 6.47 11.36 -2.64
C LYS A 313 6.81 10.02 -3.30
N GLN A 314 5.84 9.42 -3.98
CA GLN A 314 6.03 8.16 -4.73
C GLN A 314 7.10 8.26 -5.82
N THR A 315 7.24 9.43 -6.45
CA THR A 315 8.33 9.65 -7.42
C THR A 315 9.62 10.14 -6.77
N PHE A 316 9.53 10.87 -5.66
CA PHE A 316 10.70 11.40 -4.94
C PHE A 316 11.53 10.30 -4.28
N VAL A 317 10.91 9.22 -3.80
CA VAL A 317 11.65 8.08 -3.23
C VAL A 317 12.68 7.50 -4.21
N LEU A 318 12.41 7.54 -5.52
CA LEU A 318 13.33 7.07 -6.54
C LEU A 318 14.61 7.92 -6.59
N GLU A 319 14.55 9.21 -6.22
CA GLU A 319 15.72 10.10 -6.19
C GLU A 319 16.69 9.74 -5.06
N SER A 320 16.25 9.02 -4.03
CA SER A 320 17.09 8.56 -2.93
C SER A 320 17.87 7.30 -3.33
N TYR A 321 19.17 7.24 -3.05
CA TYR A 321 19.99 6.06 -3.31
C TYR A 321 21.23 5.99 -2.40
N LEU A 322 21.72 4.77 -2.19
CA LEU A 322 22.96 4.51 -1.43
C LEU A 322 24.20 4.35 -2.31
N THR A 323 24.04 3.75 -3.48
CA THR A 323 25.13 3.35 -4.37
C THR A 323 24.83 3.73 -5.80
N ASN A 324 25.86 3.79 -6.65
CA ASN A 324 25.69 4.03 -8.08
C ASN A 324 24.83 2.96 -8.77
N VAL A 325 24.90 1.71 -8.31
CA VAL A 325 24.06 0.62 -8.83
C VAL A 325 22.59 0.89 -8.52
N ASN A 326 22.27 1.22 -7.25
CA ASN A 326 20.91 1.60 -6.85
C ASN A 326 20.42 2.83 -7.64
N TRP A 327 21.28 3.84 -7.82
CA TRP A 327 20.96 5.00 -8.64
C TRP A 327 20.56 4.61 -10.07
N VAL A 328 21.36 3.79 -10.75
CA VAL A 328 21.04 3.30 -12.11
C VAL A 328 19.73 2.53 -12.11
N MET A 329 19.49 1.66 -11.12
CA MET A 329 18.23 0.90 -11.01
C MET A 329 17.03 1.83 -10.83
N ASN A 330 17.11 2.82 -9.95
CA ASN A 330 16.05 3.80 -9.76
C ASN A 330 15.82 4.66 -11.01
N ARG A 331 16.88 4.99 -11.78
CA ARG A 331 16.75 5.69 -13.06
C ARG A 331 16.09 4.84 -14.14
N ALA A 332 16.41 3.55 -14.18
CA ALA A 332 15.74 2.60 -15.06
C ALA A 332 14.25 2.50 -14.70
N LEU A 333 13.91 2.30 -13.42
CA LEU A 333 12.53 2.25 -12.95
C LEU A 333 11.76 3.54 -13.26
N PHE A 334 12.36 4.70 -12.97
CA PHE A 334 11.83 6.02 -13.33
C PHE A 334 11.49 6.11 -14.82
N THR A 335 12.45 5.76 -15.69
CA THR A 335 12.32 5.93 -17.14
C THR A 335 11.30 4.96 -17.73
N THR A 336 11.35 3.69 -17.30
CA THR A 336 10.41 2.65 -17.71
C THR A 336 9.00 3.00 -17.28
N HIS A 337 8.79 3.44 -16.04
CA HIS A 337 7.47 3.83 -15.57
C HIS A 337 6.94 5.04 -16.37
N CYS A 338 7.77 6.07 -16.60
CA CYS A 338 7.34 7.21 -17.41
C CYS A 338 6.92 6.81 -18.84
N TYR A 339 7.71 5.93 -19.48
CA TYR A 339 7.42 5.42 -20.81
C TYR A 339 6.13 4.60 -20.86
N LEU A 340 5.93 3.70 -19.89
CA LEU A 340 4.73 2.87 -19.83
C LEU A 340 3.49 3.69 -19.50
N SER A 341 3.56 4.68 -18.59
CA SER A 341 2.41 5.49 -18.23
C SER A 341 1.90 6.36 -19.39
N TRP A 342 2.78 7.07 -20.10
CA TRP A 342 2.34 7.82 -21.28
C TRP A 342 2.02 6.92 -22.47
N GLY A 343 2.70 5.77 -22.60
CA GLY A 343 2.33 4.74 -23.58
C GLY A 343 0.95 4.13 -23.33
N PHE A 344 0.52 4.06 -22.06
CA PHE A 344 -0.83 3.65 -21.67
C PHE A 344 -1.87 4.74 -21.98
N VAL A 345 -1.58 6.02 -21.71
CA VAL A 345 -2.55 7.12 -21.91
C VAL A 345 -2.72 7.54 -23.37
N ALA A 346 -1.64 7.49 -24.18
CA ALA A 346 -1.65 8.00 -25.55
C ALA A 346 -2.75 7.40 -26.46
N PRO A 347 -3.05 6.09 -26.43
CA PRO A 347 -4.11 5.50 -27.24
C PRO A 347 -5.50 6.02 -26.90
N TYR A 348 -5.77 6.37 -25.63
CA TYR A 348 -7.05 6.95 -25.24
C TYR A 348 -7.24 8.36 -25.84
N PHE A 349 -6.17 9.16 -25.90
CA PHE A 349 -6.21 10.44 -26.60
C PHE A 349 -6.49 10.27 -28.10
N MET A 350 -5.82 9.31 -28.75
CA MET A 350 -6.06 9.00 -30.17
C MET A 350 -7.48 8.46 -30.40
N ALA A 351 -7.98 7.61 -29.50
CA ALA A 351 -9.32 7.05 -29.55
C ALA A 351 -10.39 8.14 -29.47
N MET A 352 -10.23 9.14 -28.60
CA MET A 352 -11.15 10.29 -28.53
C MET A 352 -11.23 11.03 -29.87
N ILE A 353 -10.10 11.22 -30.56
CA ILE A 353 -10.05 11.86 -31.87
C ILE A 353 -10.75 11.01 -32.93
N HIS A 354 -10.51 9.70 -32.96
CA HIS A 354 -11.20 8.78 -33.88
C HIS A 354 -12.72 8.76 -33.67
N VAL A 355 -13.19 8.69 -32.42
CA VAL A 355 -14.62 8.74 -32.07
C VAL A 355 -15.22 10.09 -32.46
N ALA A 356 -14.56 11.20 -32.14
CA ALA A 356 -15.04 12.53 -32.50
C ALA A 356 -15.13 12.71 -34.03
N ALA A 357 -14.14 12.22 -34.79
CA ALA A 357 -14.15 12.23 -36.24
C ALA A 357 -15.33 11.40 -36.80
N ALA A 358 -15.56 10.20 -36.26
CA ALA A 358 -16.66 9.33 -36.66
C ALA A 358 -18.03 9.95 -36.40
N LEU A 359 -18.23 10.55 -35.22
CA LEU A 359 -19.47 11.26 -34.89
C LEU A 359 -19.68 12.45 -35.83
N ARG A 360 -18.64 13.24 -36.10
CA ARG A 360 -18.72 14.37 -37.05
C ARG A 360 -19.06 13.91 -38.45
N PHE A 361 -18.50 12.79 -38.90
CA PHE A 361 -18.85 12.17 -40.18
C PHE A 361 -20.32 11.78 -40.24
N TYR A 362 -20.81 11.04 -39.24
CA TYR A 362 -22.20 10.59 -39.18
C TYR A 362 -23.21 11.74 -39.25
N TYR A 363 -22.92 12.86 -38.58
CA TYR A 363 -23.81 14.02 -38.58
C TYR A 363 -23.79 14.87 -39.85
N LYS A 364 -22.68 14.90 -40.61
CA LYS A 364 -22.49 15.84 -41.72
C LYS A 364 -22.38 15.20 -43.10
N GLY A 365 -22.29 13.87 -43.19
CA GLY A 365 -22.31 13.12 -44.45
C GLY A 365 -21.17 13.46 -45.40
N PHE A 366 -19.91 13.28 -44.95
CA PHE A 366 -18.72 13.63 -45.74
C PHE A 366 -18.30 12.52 -46.74
N SER A 367 -17.14 12.67 -47.39
CA SER A 367 -16.72 11.92 -48.59
C SER A 367 -16.29 10.45 -48.34
N PRO A 368 -16.24 9.59 -49.38
CA PRO A 368 -15.87 8.17 -49.25
C PRO A 368 -14.43 7.90 -48.78
N GLU A 369 -13.47 8.78 -49.11
CA GLU A 369 -12.08 8.62 -48.63
C GLU A 369 -12.00 8.79 -47.11
N GLU A 370 -12.83 9.65 -46.54
CA GLU A 370 -12.91 9.88 -45.08
C GLU A 370 -13.55 8.70 -44.35
N ILE A 371 -14.38 7.88 -45.05
CA ILE A 371 -14.99 6.65 -44.51
C ILE A 371 -13.92 5.60 -44.19
N ALA A 372 -12.96 5.37 -45.08
CA ALA A 372 -11.95 4.32 -44.91
C ALA A 372 -11.06 4.57 -43.67
N TYR A 373 -10.61 5.81 -43.48
CA TYR A 373 -9.80 6.18 -42.31
C TYR A 373 -10.60 6.18 -41.00
N THR A 374 -11.85 6.65 -41.07
CA THR A 374 -12.77 6.61 -39.92
C THR A 374 -13.05 5.16 -39.50
N SER A 375 -13.24 4.26 -40.47
CA SER A 375 -13.44 2.83 -40.21
C SER A 375 -12.21 2.18 -39.59
N GLY A 376 -11.00 2.47 -40.09
CA GLY A 376 -9.76 1.93 -39.51
C GLY A 376 -9.49 2.44 -38.09
N GLY A 377 -9.71 3.74 -37.85
CA GLY A 377 -9.59 4.33 -36.52
C GLY A 377 -10.60 3.76 -35.52
N LEU A 378 -11.86 3.53 -35.95
CA LEU A 378 -12.86 2.90 -35.10
C LEU A 378 -12.50 1.45 -34.73
N SER A 379 -11.88 0.68 -35.63
CA SER A 379 -11.39 -0.66 -35.29
C SER A 379 -10.34 -0.62 -34.17
N LEU A 380 -9.44 0.36 -34.18
CA LEU A 380 -8.44 0.57 -33.12
C LEU A 380 -9.12 0.95 -31.79
N VAL A 381 -10.13 1.84 -31.84
CA VAL A 381 -10.95 2.19 -30.67
C VAL A 381 -11.64 0.96 -30.09
N THR A 382 -12.23 0.12 -30.93
CA THR A 382 -12.90 -1.11 -30.47
C THR A 382 -11.91 -2.06 -29.81
N PHE A 383 -10.72 -2.24 -30.39
CA PHE A 383 -9.69 -3.10 -29.81
C PHE A 383 -9.20 -2.58 -28.46
N LEU A 384 -8.93 -1.28 -28.35
CA LEU A 384 -8.57 -0.64 -27.08
C LEU A 384 -9.68 -0.80 -26.03
N ALA A 385 -10.94 -0.63 -26.41
CA ALA A 385 -12.08 -0.79 -25.51
C ALA A 385 -12.19 -2.23 -24.97
N ILE A 386 -11.97 -3.25 -25.83
CA ILE A 386 -11.93 -4.65 -25.41
C ILE A 386 -10.79 -4.88 -24.41
N CYS A 387 -9.58 -4.40 -24.72
CA CYS A 387 -8.42 -4.56 -23.84
C CYS A 387 -8.64 -3.88 -22.47
N THR A 388 -9.21 -2.67 -22.48
CA THR A 388 -9.56 -1.92 -21.26
C THR A 388 -10.62 -2.66 -20.44
N LEU A 389 -11.62 -3.26 -21.08
CA LEU A 389 -12.63 -4.04 -20.38
C LEU A 389 -12.03 -5.28 -19.70
N VAL A 390 -11.15 -6.00 -20.41
CA VAL A 390 -10.43 -7.16 -19.86
C VAL A 390 -9.56 -6.76 -18.67
N GLU A 391 -8.86 -5.64 -18.79
CA GLU A 391 -8.05 -5.04 -17.72
C GLU A 391 -8.88 -4.72 -16.48
N LEU A 392 -9.97 -3.93 -16.62
CA LEU A 392 -10.85 -3.54 -15.52
C LEU A 392 -11.52 -4.75 -14.86
N LEU A 393 -11.94 -5.74 -15.64
CA LEU A 393 -12.52 -6.99 -15.11
C LEU A 393 -11.50 -7.79 -14.30
N SER A 394 -10.24 -7.83 -14.74
CA SER A 394 -9.17 -8.50 -14.01
C SER A 394 -8.83 -7.80 -12.70
N MET A 395 -8.72 -6.47 -12.73
CA MET A 395 -8.54 -5.64 -11.53
C MET A 395 -9.68 -5.84 -10.54
N TRP A 396 -10.94 -5.75 -11.00
CA TRP A 396 -12.12 -6.01 -10.16
C TRP A 396 -12.07 -7.41 -9.52
N ASN A 397 -11.67 -8.43 -10.29
CA ASN A 397 -11.57 -9.79 -9.77
C ASN A 397 -10.50 -9.92 -8.68
N LEU A 398 -9.33 -9.30 -8.86
CA LEU A 398 -8.29 -9.27 -7.84
C LEU A 398 -8.80 -8.56 -6.59
N THR A 399 -9.27 -7.31 -6.69
CA THR A 399 -9.75 -6.53 -5.53
C THR A 399 -10.87 -7.25 -4.77
N ARG A 400 -11.77 -7.94 -5.48
CA ARG A 400 -12.81 -8.79 -4.87
C ARG A 400 -12.20 -9.92 -4.03
N ILE A 401 -11.19 -10.60 -4.57
CA ILE A 401 -10.50 -11.70 -3.88
C ILE A 401 -9.73 -11.18 -2.67
N GLU A 402 -9.05 -10.04 -2.80
CA GLU A 402 -8.31 -9.40 -1.69
C GLU A 402 -9.26 -8.99 -0.55
N VAL A 403 -10.38 -8.35 -0.87
CA VAL A 403 -11.44 -8.02 0.11
C VAL A 403 -11.98 -9.28 0.79
N GLN A 404 -12.25 -10.34 0.03
CA GLN A 404 -12.70 -11.62 0.60
C GLN A 404 -11.66 -12.21 1.54
N LEU A 405 -10.38 -12.19 1.16
CA LEU A 405 -9.29 -12.69 1.97
C LEU A 405 -9.17 -11.88 3.27
N CYS A 406 -9.17 -10.55 3.20
CA CYS A 406 -9.14 -9.69 4.38
C CYS A 406 -10.32 -9.94 5.33
N ASN A 407 -11.52 -10.20 4.81
CA ASN A 407 -12.70 -10.54 5.61
C ASN A 407 -12.55 -11.90 6.30
N MET A 408 -11.93 -12.88 5.65
CA MET A 408 -11.64 -14.19 6.25
C MET A 408 -10.53 -14.11 7.30
N LEU A 409 -9.51 -13.28 7.06
CA LEU A 409 -8.40 -13.06 7.98
C LEU A 409 -8.80 -12.23 9.21
N SER A 410 -9.95 -11.56 9.20
CA SER A 410 -10.45 -10.76 10.33
C SER A 410 -11.96 -10.93 10.53
N PRO A 411 -12.41 -12.10 11.00
CA PRO A 411 -13.84 -12.42 11.12
C PRO A 411 -14.59 -11.49 12.09
N GLU A 412 -13.90 -10.95 13.10
CA GLU A 412 -14.47 -10.03 14.09
C GLU A 412 -14.53 -8.57 13.62
N ALA A 413 -13.83 -8.24 12.53
CA ALA A 413 -13.81 -6.88 12.01
C ALA A 413 -15.04 -6.59 11.13
N PRO A 414 -15.40 -5.31 10.96
CA PRO A 414 -16.42 -4.92 9.98
C PRO A 414 -16.07 -5.45 8.59
N GLN A 415 -17.05 -6.10 7.96
CA GLN A 415 -16.91 -6.70 6.63
C GLN A 415 -16.64 -5.61 5.59
N LEU A 416 -15.54 -5.78 4.87
CA LEU A 416 -15.17 -4.96 3.72
C LEU A 416 -16.03 -5.34 2.51
N SER A 417 -16.33 -4.36 1.67
CA SER A 417 -17.17 -4.54 0.48
C SER A 417 -16.71 -3.64 -0.67
N LEU A 418 -16.86 -4.15 -1.89
CA LEU A 418 -16.64 -3.37 -3.11
C LEU A 418 -17.87 -2.53 -3.51
N ALA A 419 -18.99 -2.63 -2.78
CA ALA A 419 -20.22 -1.93 -3.15
C ALA A 419 -20.08 -0.40 -3.19
N SER A 420 -19.11 0.16 -2.48
CA SER A 420 -18.80 1.60 -2.49
C SER A 420 -17.91 2.03 -3.67
N TYR A 421 -17.34 1.09 -4.43
CA TYR A 421 -16.42 1.39 -5.52
C TYR A 421 -17.17 1.89 -6.76
N ASN A 422 -16.67 2.97 -7.34
CA ASN A 422 -17.15 3.52 -8.59
C ASN A 422 -16.14 3.19 -9.70
N TRP A 423 -16.44 2.16 -10.47
CA TRP A 423 -15.58 1.65 -11.55
C TRP A 423 -15.39 2.63 -12.72
N CYS A 424 -16.29 3.61 -12.88
CA CYS A 424 -16.07 4.71 -13.82
C CYS A 424 -14.98 5.65 -13.30
N LEU A 425 -14.97 5.97 -12.00
CA LEU A 425 -13.93 6.78 -11.39
C LEU A 425 -12.58 6.06 -11.31
N VAL A 426 -12.57 4.74 -11.11
CA VAL A 426 -11.38 3.87 -11.26
C VAL A 426 -10.75 4.09 -12.64
N PHE A 427 -11.53 3.91 -13.72
CA PHE A 427 -11.03 4.13 -15.08
C PHE A 427 -10.51 5.56 -15.31
N ILE A 428 -11.22 6.58 -14.84
CA ILE A 428 -10.76 7.98 -14.93
C ILE A 428 -9.46 8.17 -14.15
N ALA A 429 -9.36 7.62 -12.94
CA ALA A 429 -8.19 7.69 -12.09
C ALA A 429 -6.98 7.02 -12.75
N MET A 430 -7.15 5.88 -13.43
CA MET A 430 -6.07 5.22 -14.17
C MET A 430 -5.46 6.15 -15.21
N LEU A 431 -6.29 6.86 -15.97
CA LEU A 431 -5.81 7.81 -16.99
C LEU A 431 -5.15 9.03 -16.36
N VAL A 432 -5.75 9.58 -15.30
CA VAL A 432 -5.24 10.77 -14.60
C VAL A 432 -3.90 10.48 -13.92
N ASP A 433 -3.80 9.38 -13.18
CA ASP A 433 -2.59 9.00 -12.44
C ASP A 433 -1.42 8.72 -13.40
N ASN A 434 -1.65 7.91 -14.44
CA ASN A 434 -0.62 7.65 -15.46
C ASN A 434 -0.25 8.90 -16.27
N PHE A 435 -1.16 9.83 -16.49
CA PHE A 435 -0.81 11.09 -17.15
C PHE A 435 0.07 11.97 -16.25
N LEU A 436 -0.25 12.04 -14.95
CA LEU A 436 0.42 12.89 -13.98
C LEU A 436 1.74 12.30 -13.47
N TYR A 437 1.91 10.98 -13.49
CA TYR A 437 3.11 10.31 -12.98
C TYR A 437 4.39 10.88 -13.62
N PRO A 438 4.54 10.96 -14.97
CA PRO A 438 5.76 11.52 -15.55
C PRO A 438 5.97 12.99 -15.19
N VAL A 439 4.90 13.79 -15.15
CA VAL A 439 4.98 15.21 -14.75
C VAL A 439 5.50 15.33 -13.31
N SER A 440 4.98 14.50 -12.40
CA SER A 440 5.43 14.42 -11.01
C SER A 440 6.89 13.98 -10.92
N ALA A 441 7.27 12.98 -11.71
CA ALA A 441 8.61 12.40 -11.75
C ALA A 441 9.65 13.42 -12.21
N PHE A 442 9.42 14.12 -13.33
CA PHE A 442 10.28 15.22 -13.78
C PHE A 442 10.39 16.31 -12.72
N ARG A 443 9.27 16.71 -12.11
CA ARG A 443 9.28 17.69 -11.03
C ARG A 443 10.12 17.21 -9.83
N SER A 444 10.23 15.90 -9.59
CA SER A 444 10.93 15.33 -8.42
C SER A 444 12.41 15.42 -8.66
N HIS A 445 12.81 14.99 -9.86
CA HIS A 445 14.16 15.07 -10.35
C HIS A 445 14.74 16.49 -10.29
N PHE A 446 13.99 17.51 -10.73
CA PHE A 446 14.53 18.89 -10.75
C PHE A 446 14.50 19.61 -9.41
N SER A 447 13.59 19.25 -8.50
CA SER A 447 13.44 20.01 -7.25
C SER A 447 14.23 19.46 -6.08
N GLN A 448 14.57 18.17 -6.10
CA GLN A 448 15.33 17.49 -5.05
C GLN A 448 14.85 17.84 -3.64
N SER A 449 13.55 18.10 -3.48
CA SER A 449 12.92 18.38 -2.19
C SER A 449 11.46 17.94 -2.14
N ILE A 450 11.02 17.56 -0.94
CA ILE A 450 9.65 17.15 -0.65
C ILE A 450 9.25 17.58 0.76
N ASN A 451 7.98 17.93 0.95
CA ASN A 451 7.41 18.13 2.29
C ASN A 451 6.54 16.92 2.65
N TRP A 452 6.87 16.29 3.77
CA TRP A 452 6.11 15.21 4.36
C TRP A 452 5.71 15.57 5.78
N SER A 453 4.41 15.69 6.04
CA SER A 453 3.84 15.97 7.36
C SER A 453 4.50 17.13 8.11
N GLY A 454 4.83 18.22 7.39
CA GLY A 454 5.43 19.43 7.96
C GLY A 454 6.96 19.44 8.03
N ILE A 455 7.60 18.34 7.63
CA ILE A 455 9.07 18.21 7.54
C ILE A 455 9.45 18.24 6.06
N ARG A 456 10.29 19.20 5.69
CA ARG A 456 10.83 19.30 4.33
C ARG A 456 12.23 18.71 4.27
N TYR A 457 12.40 17.74 3.39
CA TYR A 457 13.67 17.06 3.13
C TYR A 457 14.26 17.55 1.82
N TYR A 458 15.57 17.74 1.80
CA TYR A 458 16.34 18.10 0.61
C TYR A 458 17.37 17.01 0.33
N LEU A 459 17.38 16.51 -0.90
CA LEU A 459 18.37 15.53 -1.35
C LEU A 459 19.56 16.22 -2.02
N LYS A 460 20.74 15.69 -1.78
CA LYS A 460 21.96 15.94 -2.53
C LYS A 460 22.67 14.61 -2.70
N ASP A 461 23.05 14.27 -3.93
CA ASP A 461 23.73 13.01 -4.25
C ASP A 461 22.97 11.78 -3.70
N GLY A 462 21.63 11.80 -3.83
CA GLY A 462 20.74 10.70 -3.40
C GLY A 462 20.50 10.61 -1.90
N LYS A 463 21.07 11.51 -1.11
CA LYS A 463 21.03 11.49 0.36
C LYS A 463 20.42 12.76 0.93
N ILE A 464 19.79 12.65 2.09
CA ILE A 464 19.30 13.83 2.80
C ILE A 464 20.49 14.71 3.17
N SER A 465 20.44 15.96 2.72
CA SER A 465 21.48 16.98 2.94
C SER A 465 21.01 18.12 3.83
N LYS A 466 19.69 18.35 3.88
CA LYS A 466 19.06 19.36 4.72
C LYS A 466 17.66 18.92 5.11
N ILE A 467 17.29 19.21 6.36
CA ILE A 467 15.96 18.98 6.90
C ILE A 467 15.46 20.32 7.47
N GLU A 468 14.35 20.81 6.93
CA GLU A 468 13.66 21.99 7.44
C GLU A 468 12.36 21.56 8.11
N ARG A 469 12.17 21.97 9.36
CA ARG A 469 10.95 21.70 10.11
C ARG A 469 10.15 22.98 10.21
N THR A 470 8.90 22.93 9.78
CA THR A 470 8.03 24.11 9.86
C THR A 470 7.68 24.33 11.33
N PRO A 471 8.02 25.49 11.96
CA PRO A 471 7.67 25.74 13.35
C PRO A 471 6.15 25.72 13.50
N ARG A 472 5.64 25.02 14.52
CA ARG A 472 4.23 25.12 14.89
C ARG A 472 3.97 26.52 15.44
N SER A 473 3.22 27.35 14.72
CA SER A 473 2.56 28.49 15.39
C SER A 473 1.42 27.94 16.24
N LYS A 474 1.11 28.60 17.36
CA LYS A 474 0.01 28.22 18.25
C LYS A 474 -1.37 28.27 17.56
N ASP A 475 -1.45 28.92 16.40
CA ASP A 475 -2.68 29.10 15.61
C ASP A 475 -2.83 28.10 14.46
N MET A 476 -1.85 27.21 14.26
CA MET A 476 -1.91 26.19 13.21
C MET A 476 -2.72 24.98 13.71
N GLY A 477 -3.79 24.65 12.98
CA GLY A 477 -4.60 23.44 13.22
C GLY A 477 -3.76 22.16 13.12
N PRO A 478 -4.30 21.00 13.55
CA PRO A 478 -3.56 19.74 13.56
C PRO A 478 -3.00 19.44 12.15
N VAL A 479 -1.70 19.09 12.10
CA VAL A 479 -1.07 18.58 10.88
C VAL A 479 -1.60 17.17 10.69
N PHE A 480 -2.63 17.06 9.87
CA PHE A 480 -3.10 15.77 9.38
C PHE A 480 -2.00 15.15 8.54
N THR A 481 -1.78 13.84 8.69
CA THR A 481 -0.96 13.10 7.74
C THR A 481 -1.56 13.29 6.34
N ASP A 482 -0.73 13.32 5.28
CA ASP A 482 -1.24 13.59 3.93
C ASP A 482 -2.32 12.57 3.48
N LEU A 483 -2.41 11.42 4.15
CA LEU A 483 -3.43 10.38 3.99
C LEU A 483 -4.49 10.33 5.10
N GLY A 484 -4.32 11.08 6.21
CA GLY A 484 -5.26 11.12 7.33
C GLY A 484 -6.42 12.10 7.12
N GLY A 485 -7.65 11.70 7.48
CA GLY A 485 -8.84 12.53 7.31
C GLY A 485 -8.89 13.75 8.24
N LYS A 486 -9.52 14.84 7.78
CA LYS A 486 -9.66 16.11 8.55
C LYS A 486 -10.74 16.13 9.64
N HIS A 487 -11.68 15.17 9.64
CA HIS A 487 -12.89 15.26 10.46
C HIS A 487 -12.86 14.37 11.70
N LEU A 488 -12.08 14.77 12.71
CA LEU A 488 -12.08 14.12 14.04
C LEU A 488 -13.20 14.63 14.97
N TYR A 489 -13.90 15.72 14.63
CA TYR A 489 -14.99 16.29 15.44
C TYR A 489 -16.21 16.67 14.59
N GLY A 490 -16.87 15.68 14.00
CA GLY A 490 -18.25 15.80 13.51
C GLY A 490 -19.19 15.14 14.51
N LYS A 491 -20.07 15.91 15.17
CA LYS A 491 -21.16 15.41 16.01
C LYS A 491 -22.01 14.37 15.27
N LYS A 492 -21.71 13.07 15.44
CA LYS A 492 -22.67 11.97 15.34
C LYS A 492 -22.45 11.10 16.57
N GLY A 493 -23.55 10.89 17.29
CA GLY A 493 -23.56 10.63 18.73
C GLY A 493 -22.74 9.43 19.18
N LEU A 494 -22.10 9.59 20.35
CA LEU A 494 -21.65 8.47 21.17
C LEU A 494 -22.83 7.49 21.35
N PRO A 495 -22.65 6.18 21.11
CA PRO A 495 -23.43 5.18 21.81
C PRO A 495 -23.07 5.30 23.29
N THR A 496 -24.11 5.50 24.11
CA THR A 496 -24.07 5.56 25.56
C THR A 496 -23.25 4.42 26.17
N ARG A 497 -22.46 4.75 27.21
CA ARG A 497 -21.78 3.83 28.14
C ARG A 497 -22.66 2.61 28.46
N GLY A 498 -22.41 1.51 27.75
CA GLY A 498 -22.89 0.17 28.06
C GLY A 498 -21.67 -0.71 28.31
N SER A 499 -21.53 -1.19 29.55
CA SER A 499 -20.37 -1.91 30.07
C SER A 499 -19.98 -3.12 29.20
N PHE A 500 -18.76 -3.07 28.65
CA PHE A 500 -18.08 -4.10 27.86
C PHE A 500 -17.85 -5.43 28.62
N LEU A 501 -17.88 -5.40 29.96
CA LEU A 501 -17.86 -6.61 30.79
C LEU A 501 -19.09 -7.52 30.55
N SER A 502 -20.19 -6.98 30.00
CA SER A 502 -21.37 -7.77 29.67
C SER A 502 -21.28 -8.55 28.35
N SER A 503 -20.42 -8.14 27.41
CA SER A 503 -20.20 -8.90 26.17
C SER A 503 -19.19 -10.02 26.39
N LEU A 504 -18.16 -9.79 27.21
CA LEU A 504 -17.19 -10.81 27.60
C LEU A 504 -17.82 -11.91 28.48
N SER A 505 -18.68 -11.56 29.42
CA SER A 505 -19.36 -12.55 30.27
C SER A 505 -20.37 -13.41 29.51
N ARG A 506 -21.03 -12.87 28.47
CA ARG A 506 -21.90 -13.64 27.57
C ARG A 506 -21.13 -14.62 26.68
N SER A 507 -19.91 -14.26 26.26
CA SER A 507 -19.03 -15.12 25.46
C SER A 507 -18.54 -16.34 26.25
N LEU A 508 -18.16 -16.16 27.53
CA LEU A 508 -17.78 -17.27 28.41
C LEU A 508 -18.97 -18.17 28.79
N ALA A 509 -20.16 -17.59 29.02
CA ALA A 509 -21.36 -18.35 29.36
C ALA A 509 -21.89 -19.22 28.20
N GLN A 510 -21.70 -18.79 26.94
CA GLN A 510 -22.04 -19.60 25.77
C GLN A 510 -21.06 -20.75 25.51
N TRP A 511 -19.87 -20.72 26.11
CA TRP A 511 -18.87 -21.78 25.99
C TRP A 511 -19.16 -22.98 26.91
N HIS A 512 -19.91 -22.78 28.00
CA HIS A 512 -20.17 -23.82 29.01
C HIS A 512 -21.48 -24.61 28.83
N GLN A 513 -22.24 -24.40 27.76
CA GLN A 513 -23.43 -25.24 27.51
C GLN A 513 -23.13 -26.35 26.49
N PRO A 514 -23.16 -27.63 26.89
CA PRO A 514 -23.18 -28.71 25.92
C PRO A 514 -24.49 -28.63 25.13
N LYS A 515 -24.38 -28.58 23.80
CA LYS A 515 -25.53 -28.61 22.89
C LYS A 515 -26.36 -29.87 23.17
N LYS A 516 -27.58 -29.69 23.69
CA LYS A 516 -28.62 -30.72 23.60
C LYS A 516 -28.96 -30.91 22.13
N PHE A 517 -28.70 -32.11 21.63
CA PHE A 517 -29.40 -32.66 20.49
C PHE A 517 -30.86 -32.87 20.89
N ASP A 518 -31.80 -32.46 20.04
CA ASP A 518 -33.15 -33.02 20.04
C ASP A 518 -33.63 -33.11 18.58
N ASN A 519 -33.75 -34.38 18.16
CA ASN A 519 -34.54 -35.04 17.09
C ASN A 519 -34.70 -34.40 15.71
#